data_AF-A0A5K1BUT4-F1
#
_entry.id   AF-A0A5K1BUT4-F1
#
_cell.length_a   1.000
_cell.length_b   1.000
_cell.length_c   1.000
_cell.angle_alpha   90.00
_cell.angle_beta   90.00
_cell.angle_gamma   90.00
#
_symmetry.space_group_name_H-M   'P 1'
#
loop_
_entity.id
_entity.type
_entity.pdbx_description
1 polymer ?
#
loop_
_entity_poly.entity_id
_entity_poly.type
_entity_poly.pdbx_seq_one_letter_code
_entity_poly.pdbx_strand_id
1 'polypeptide(L)'
;RSAVTPEKSNFRPDKGTYFSTFHRTPDRKRFSKEEWDAFTKDETRKALKELVSSPEFGQWAVNNAERITLSPANHNDRGDTTRRGGR
;
A
#
# COMPACT_ATOMS: atom_id res chain seq x y z
N ARG A 1 13.47 -13.40 -44.17
CA ARG A 1 13.58 -12.29 -43.19
C ARG A 1 13.71 -12.93 -41.81
N SER A 2 14.92 -12.96 -41.24
CA SER A 2 15.16 -13.55 -39.91
C SER A 2 14.57 -12.66 -38.83
N ALA A 3 13.89 -13.25 -37.85
CA ALA A 3 13.36 -12.55 -36.68
C ALA A 3 14.51 -12.19 -35.73
N VAL A 4 14.72 -10.89 -35.48
CA VAL A 4 15.66 -10.40 -34.47
C VAL A 4 14.98 -10.53 -33.12
N THR A 5 15.52 -11.40 -32.26
CA THR A 5 15.15 -11.46 -30.84
C THR A 5 15.67 -10.21 -30.12
N PRO A 6 14.86 -9.53 -29.30
CA PRO A 6 15.35 -8.39 -28.55
C PRO A 6 16.27 -8.89 -27.43
N GLU A 7 17.52 -8.44 -27.50
CA GLU A 7 18.53 -8.63 -26.47
C GLU A 7 18.03 -8.02 -25.14
N LYS A 8 18.26 -8.72 -24.03
CA LYS A 8 17.85 -8.26 -22.69
C LYS A 8 18.59 -6.97 -22.37
N SER A 9 17.91 -5.82 -22.48
CA SER A 9 18.48 -4.54 -22.11
C SER A 9 18.79 -4.52 -20.61
N ASN A 10 20.02 -4.13 -20.25
CA ASN A 10 20.45 -3.88 -18.87
C ASN A 10 19.80 -2.60 -18.30
N PHE A 11 18.47 -2.50 -18.38
CA PHE A 11 17.73 -1.34 -17.94
C PHE A 11 17.78 -1.26 -16.41
N ARG A 12 18.50 -0.25 -15.90
CA ARG A 12 18.45 0.12 -14.50
C ARG A 12 17.56 1.35 -14.39
N PRO A 13 16.35 1.25 -13.81
CA PRO A 13 15.49 2.41 -13.65
C PRO A 13 16.18 3.43 -12.73
N ASP A 14 16.36 4.65 -13.23
CA ASP A 14 16.76 5.80 -12.41
C ASP A 14 15.69 6.09 -11.34
N LYS A 15 16.09 6.78 -10.27
CA LYS A 15 15.26 7.11 -9.08
C LYS A 15 14.02 7.98 -9.34
N GLY A 16 13.65 8.20 -10.60
CA GLY A 16 12.41 8.86 -11.04
C GLY A 16 11.66 8.09 -12.13
N THR A 17 11.95 6.80 -12.32
CA THR A 17 11.26 5.97 -13.31
C THR A 17 9.93 5.49 -12.72
N TYR A 18 8.82 6.06 -13.21
CA TYR A 18 7.47 5.65 -12.83
C TYR A 18 6.90 4.70 -13.87
N PHE A 19 6.73 3.43 -13.51
CA PHE A 19 6.11 2.44 -14.40
C PHE A 19 4.59 2.56 -14.36
N SER A 20 3.95 2.45 -15.52
CA SER A 20 2.49 2.35 -15.59
C SER A 20 1.98 1.15 -14.80
N THR A 21 0.95 1.35 -13.97
CA THR A 21 0.27 0.30 -13.21
C THR A 21 -0.67 -0.54 -14.08
N PHE A 22 -1.11 0.02 -15.22
CA PHE A 22 -2.02 -0.62 -16.17
C PHE A 22 -1.28 -1.45 -17.23
N HIS A 23 -0.01 -1.14 -17.51
CA HIS A 23 0.79 -1.88 -18.47
C HIS A 23 1.65 -2.93 -17.78
N ARG A 24 1.71 -4.11 -18.38
CA ARG A 24 2.56 -5.20 -17.93
C ARG A 24 3.99 -4.91 -18.40
N THR A 25 4.77 -4.20 -17.57
CA THR A 25 6.19 -3.98 -17.86
C THR A 25 6.99 -5.24 -17.51
N PRO A 26 7.97 -5.64 -18.36
CA PRO A 26 8.76 -6.85 -18.14
C PRO A 26 9.48 -6.88 -16.78
N ASP A 27 9.96 -5.71 -16.33
CA ASP A 27 10.77 -5.57 -15.11
C ASP A 27 9.94 -5.27 -13.85
N ARG A 28 8.60 -5.42 -13.91
CA ARG A 28 7.75 -5.16 -12.74
C ARG A 28 8.06 -6.19 -11.66
N LYS A 29 8.41 -5.71 -10.46
CA LYS A 29 8.51 -6.56 -9.26
C LYS A 29 7.18 -7.27 -9.05
N ARG A 30 7.21 -8.60 -9.10
CA ARG A 30 6.05 -9.43 -8.78
C ARG A 30 6.01 -9.62 -7.27
N PHE A 31 5.07 -8.95 -6.62
CA PHE A 31 4.78 -9.19 -5.21
C PHE A 31 3.83 -10.39 -5.10
N SER A 32 4.08 -11.27 -4.14
CA SER A 32 3.02 -12.09 -3.55
C SER A 32 1.99 -11.20 -2.85
N LYS A 33 0.82 -11.75 -2.52
CA LYS A 33 -0.23 -10.98 -1.84
C LYS A 33 0.26 -10.49 -0.47
N GLU A 34 0.96 -11.36 0.26
CA GLU A 34 1.50 -11.09 1.59
C GLU A 34 2.58 -10.01 1.53
N GLU A 35 3.50 -10.08 0.56
CA GLU A 35 4.52 -9.05 0.36
C GLU A 35 3.91 -7.71 -0.06
N TRP A 36 2.87 -7.74 -0.89
CA TRP A 36 2.16 -6.54 -1.30
C TRP A 36 1.47 -5.86 -0.11
N ASP A 37 0.78 -6.65 0.72
CA ASP A 37 0.09 -6.15 1.91
C ASP A 37 1.10 -5.59 2.93
N ALA A 38 2.23 -6.25 3.14
CA ALA A 38 3.30 -5.76 4.00
C ALA A 38 3.91 -4.46 3.46
N PHE A 39 4.29 -4.43 2.18
CA PHE A 39 4.84 -3.24 1.52
C PHE A 39 3.89 -2.05 1.62
N THR A 40 2.61 -2.26 1.29
CA THR A 40 1.61 -1.19 1.32
C THR A 40 1.42 -0.65 2.73
N LYS A 41 1.36 -1.52 3.74
CA LYS A 41 1.25 -1.10 5.15
C LYS A 41 2.46 -0.28 5.60
N ASP A 42 3.67 -0.73 5.27
CA ASP A 42 4.90 -0.06 5.68
C ASP A 42 5.06 1.31 5.01
N GLU A 43 4.83 1.40 3.70
CA GLU A 43 4.89 2.66 2.96
C GLU A 43 3.79 3.63 3.43
N THR A 44 2.57 3.14 3.67
CA THR A 44 1.48 3.99 4.21
C THR A 44 1.87 4.53 5.59
N ARG A 45 2.43 3.68 6.46
CA ARG A 45 2.88 4.11 7.79
C ARG A 45 4.00 5.15 7.69
N LYS A 46 4.93 4.97 6.75
CA LYS A 46 6.02 5.94 6.52
C LYS A 46 5.48 7.28 6.03
N ALA A 47 4.62 7.28 5.02
CA ALA A 47 3.99 8.50 4.51
C ALA A 47 3.20 9.24 5.60
N LEU A 48 2.47 8.51 6.46
CA LEU A 48 1.77 9.11 7.59
C LEU A 48 2.74 9.71 8.62
N LYS A 49 3.85 9.05 8.92
CA LYS A 49 4.89 9.61 9.82
C LYS A 49 5.46 10.90 9.27
N GLU A 50 5.75 10.96 7.97
CA GLU A 50 6.25 12.16 7.31
C GLU A 50 5.20 13.28 7.35
N LEU A 51 3.93 12.96 7.09
CA LEU A 51 2.82 13.92 7.15
C LEU A 51 2.65 14.55 8.54
N VAL A 52 2.62 13.73 9.60
CA VAL A 52 2.44 14.24 10.98
C VAL A 52 3.67 14.97 11.51
N SER A 53 4.83 14.76 10.88
CA SER A 53 6.05 15.52 11.21
C SER A 53 6.03 16.93 10.61
N SER A 54 5.08 17.24 9.72
CA SER A 54 4.91 18.58 9.15
C SER A 54 4.25 19.54 10.15
N PRO A 55 4.89 20.67 10.50
CA PRO A 55 4.30 21.69 11.38
C PRO A 55 2.99 22.25 10.84
N GLU A 56 2.89 22.41 9.51
CA GLU A 56 1.69 22.89 8.82
C GLU A 56 0.51 21.94 9.03
N PHE A 57 0.75 20.64 8.85
CA PHE A 57 -0.30 19.65 9.06
C PHE A 57 -0.77 19.62 10.52
N GLY A 58 0.14 19.78 11.48
CA GLY A 58 -0.20 19.89 12.89
C GLY A 58 -1.13 21.07 13.19
N GLN A 59 -0.81 22.27 12.68
CA GLN A 59 -1.66 23.44 12.83
C GLN A 59 -3.02 23.26 12.16
N TRP A 60 -3.03 22.71 10.94
CA TRP A 60 -4.26 22.40 10.22
C TRP A 60 -5.15 21.44 11.02
N ALA A 61 -4.58 20.35 11.57
CA ALA A 61 -5.32 19.35 12.32
C ALA A 61 -5.95 19.92 13.59
N VAL A 62 -5.23 20.79 14.32
CA VAL A 62 -5.79 21.49 15.50
C VAL A 62 -6.95 22.40 15.10
N ASN A 63 -6.82 23.14 14.00
CA ASN A 63 -7.85 24.06 13.52
C ASN A 63 -9.07 23.36 12.88
N ASN A 64 -8.98 22.05 12.61
CA ASN A 64 -9.98 21.25 11.91
C ASN A 64 -10.33 19.98 12.71
N ALA A 65 -10.17 19.99 14.03
CA ALA A 65 -10.34 18.81 14.88
C ALA A 65 -11.76 18.21 14.77
N GLU A 66 -12.77 19.05 14.56
CA GLU A 66 -14.16 18.67 14.34
C GLU A 66 -14.37 17.84 13.06
N ARG A 67 -13.44 17.90 12.10
CA ARG A 67 -13.50 17.14 10.85
C ARG A 67 -12.90 15.74 10.97
N ILE A 68 -12.18 15.45 12.05
CA ILE A 68 -11.53 14.16 12.26
C ILE A 68 -12.39 13.32 13.20
N THR A 69 -13.13 12.36 12.65
CA THR A 69 -13.95 11.42 13.44
C THR A 69 -13.31 10.03 13.45
N LEU A 70 -13.24 9.42 14.63
CA LEU A 70 -12.81 8.04 14.78
C LEU A 70 -14.05 7.14 14.82
N SER A 71 -14.22 6.30 13.79
CA SER A 71 -15.19 5.21 13.87
C SER A 71 -14.79 4.28 15.01
N PRO A 72 -15.71 3.86 15.89
CA PRO A 72 -15.43 2.86 16.90
C PRO A 72 -14.80 1.63 16.25
N ALA A 73 -13.69 1.14 16.80
CA ALA A 73 -13.10 -0.10 16.33
C ALA A 73 -14.13 -1.22 16.54
N ASN A 74 -14.55 -1.88 15.45
CA ASN A 74 -15.44 -3.03 15.53
C ASN A 74 -14.74 -4.14 16.33
N HIS A 75 -15.07 -4.25 17.62
CA HIS A 75 -14.57 -5.27 18.53
C HIS A 75 -15.29 -6.62 18.29
N ASN A 76 -15.47 -7.02 17.03
CA ASN A 76 -16.21 -8.23 16.68
C ASN A 76 -15.39 -9.30 15.95
N ASP A 77 -14.09 -9.09 15.73
CA ASP A 77 -13.17 -10.13 15.23
C ASP A 77 -12.52 -10.94 16.38
N ARG A 78 -13.24 -11.16 17.49
CA ARG A 78 -12.91 -12.24 18.43
C ARG A 78 -13.85 -13.40 18.13
N GLY A 79 -13.32 -14.41 17.45
CA GLY A 79 -14.05 -15.57 16.96
C GLY A 79 -14.93 -16.22 18.02
N ASP A 80 -16.24 -16.17 17.80
CA ASP A 80 -17.16 -17.12 18.40
C ASP A 80 -17.31 -18.31 17.45
N THR A 81 -16.38 -19.27 17.55
CA THR A 81 -16.62 -20.63 17.05
C THR A 81 -17.26 -21.46 18.16
N THR A 82 -18.46 -21.08 18.62
CA THR A 82 -19.30 -22.03 19.35
C THR A 82 -20.05 -22.87 18.32
N ARG A 83 -19.45 -24.01 17.95
CA ARG A 83 -20.17 -25.16 17.37
C ARG A 83 -21.32 -25.51 18.32
N ARG A 84 -22.56 -25.16 17.96
CA ARG A 84 -23.74 -25.78 18.52
C ARG A 84 -24.37 -26.65 17.44
N GLY A 85 -24.06 -27.94 17.50
CA GLY A 85 -24.88 -28.95 16.85
C GLY A 85 -26.30 -28.85 17.38
N GLY A 86 -27.25 -28.59 16.49
CA GLY A 86 -28.68 -28.69 16.73
C GLY A 86 -29.24 -29.70 15.75
N ARG A 87 -29.84 -30.75 16.31
CA ARG A 87 -30.51 -31.85 15.61
C ARG A 87 -31.65 -31.36 14.73
#